data_AF-A0AAE3U8N0-F1
#
_entry.id   AF-A0AAE3U8N0-F1
#
_cell.length_a   1.000
_cell.length_b   1.000
_cell.length_c   1.000
_cell.angle_alpha   90.00
_cell.angle_beta   90.00
_cell.angle_gamma   90.00
#
_symmetry.space_group_name_H-M   'P 1'
#
loop_
_entity.id
_entity.type
_entity.pdbx_description
1 polymer ?
#
loop_
_entity_poly.entity_id
_entity_poly.type
_entity_poly.pdbx_seq_one_letter_code
_entity_poly.pdbx_strand_id
1 'polypeptide(L)'
;MDFNEMKTIWNLQDNQPLYTIDEQALHARIQQKKQQAFHITQISELLLIIVNLGCGCFIASINKSSIFLYLLAAWMLISGLYILISRIRRIHGNKRFDRSIQGDMEHALSVATYQVHISLLGRWNIVPIGILVLFSLFENGKPIWIAVVLFIFLALVHYATGWEHTLYKTRKRELETLQNQLKTNTPSDI
;
A
#
# COMPACT_ATOMS: atom_id res chain seq x y z
N MET A 1 -17.59 -13.18 -3.74
CA MET A 1 -18.11 -12.98 -5.10
C MET A 1 -17.05 -13.43 -6.07
N ASP A 2 -17.24 -14.65 -6.54
CA ASP A 2 -16.26 -15.47 -7.24
C ASP A 2 -16.47 -15.31 -8.74
N PHE A 3 -15.41 -15.41 -9.55
CA PHE A 3 -15.46 -15.18 -11.01
C PHE A 3 -16.45 -16.13 -11.72
N ASN A 4 -16.78 -17.25 -11.07
CA ASN A 4 -17.77 -18.22 -11.50
C ASN A 4 -19.22 -17.73 -11.39
N GLU A 5 -19.54 -16.81 -10.47
CA GLU A 5 -20.89 -16.21 -10.41
C GLU A 5 -21.13 -15.28 -11.62
N MET A 6 -20.09 -14.58 -12.11
CA MET A 6 -20.21 -13.76 -13.32
C MET A 6 -20.41 -14.60 -14.59
N LYS A 7 -19.77 -15.79 -14.68
CA LYS A 7 -20.02 -16.73 -15.79
C LYS A 7 -21.44 -17.31 -15.78
N THR A 8 -22.05 -17.41 -14.61
CA THR A 8 -23.40 -17.99 -14.49
C THR A 8 -24.47 -16.97 -14.91
N ILE A 9 -24.25 -15.68 -14.64
CA ILE A 9 -25.08 -14.58 -15.17
C ILE A 9 -24.89 -14.45 -16.70
N TRP A 10 -23.69 -14.75 -17.21
CA TRP A 10 -23.35 -14.69 -18.64
C TRP A 10 -24.11 -15.70 -19.51
N ASN A 11 -24.55 -16.83 -18.96
CA ASN A 11 -25.23 -17.88 -19.74
C ASN A 11 -26.77 -17.76 -19.79
N LEU A 12 -27.38 -16.80 -19.08
CA LEU A 12 -28.84 -16.68 -18.96
C LEU A 12 -29.47 -15.63 -19.88
N GLN A 13 -28.69 -14.91 -20.68
CA GLN A 13 -29.17 -13.71 -21.38
C GLN A 13 -28.76 -13.69 -22.85
N ASP A 14 -29.11 -14.76 -23.56
CA ASP A 14 -29.08 -14.87 -25.02
C ASP A 14 -30.21 -14.00 -25.61
N ASN A 15 -29.88 -12.88 -26.28
CA ASN A 15 -30.58 -12.26 -27.44
C ASN A 15 -30.31 -10.75 -27.69
N GLN A 16 -29.19 -10.18 -27.27
CA GLN A 16 -28.78 -8.84 -27.69
C GLN A 16 -27.36 -8.88 -28.27
N PRO A 17 -27.02 -8.08 -29.30
CA PRO A 17 -25.75 -8.19 -30.02
C PRO A 17 -24.56 -8.12 -29.06
N LEU A 18 -23.82 -9.23 -29.04
CA LEU A 18 -22.86 -9.71 -28.04
C LEU A 18 -21.59 -8.85 -27.84
N TYR A 19 -21.47 -7.70 -28.53
CA TYR A 19 -20.18 -7.02 -28.76
C TYR A 19 -20.11 -5.55 -28.37
N THR A 20 -21.11 -4.99 -27.69
CA THR A 20 -20.83 -3.80 -26.89
C THR A 20 -20.35 -4.28 -25.53
N ILE A 21 -19.04 -4.49 -25.40
CA ILE A 21 -18.41 -4.38 -24.07
C ILE A 21 -18.96 -3.08 -23.51
N ASP A 22 -19.77 -3.18 -22.45
CA ASP A 22 -20.36 -2.02 -21.82
C ASP A 22 -19.22 -1.21 -21.22
N GLU A 23 -18.68 -0.29 -22.04
CA GLU A 23 -17.54 0.54 -21.71
C GLU A 23 -17.81 1.28 -20.41
N GLN A 24 -19.08 1.62 -20.14
CA GLN A 24 -19.51 2.27 -18.90
C GLN A 24 -19.40 1.35 -17.70
N ALA A 25 -19.84 0.08 -17.82
CA ALA A 25 -19.69 -0.91 -16.75
C ALA A 25 -18.23 -1.26 -16.47
N LEU A 26 -17.39 -1.33 -17.51
CA LEU A 26 -15.95 -1.52 -17.38
C LEU A 26 -15.29 -0.29 -16.73
N HIS A 27 -15.66 0.92 -17.16
CA HIS A 27 -15.19 2.17 -16.57
C HIS A 27 -15.54 2.28 -15.09
N ALA A 28 -16.78 1.94 -14.73
CA ALA A 28 -17.26 1.98 -13.36
C ALA A 28 -16.47 1.03 -12.47
N ARG A 29 -16.16 -0.19 -12.95
CA ARG A 29 -15.31 -1.15 -12.21
C ARG A 29 -13.88 -0.66 -12.04
N ILE A 30 -13.29 -0.09 -13.08
CA ILE A 30 -11.93 0.46 -13.03
C ILE A 30 -11.88 1.63 -12.03
N GLN A 31 -12.85 2.54 -12.09
CA GLN A 31 -12.96 3.66 -11.15
C GLN A 31 -13.18 3.20 -9.72
N GLN A 32 -14.03 2.20 -9.48
CA GLN A 32 -14.27 1.66 -8.14
C GLN A 32 -13.02 1.00 -7.57
N LYS A 33 -12.27 0.21 -8.37
CA LYS A 33 -11.00 -0.39 -7.95
C LYS A 33 -9.93 0.69 -7.69
N LYS A 34 -9.86 1.73 -8.53
CA LYS A 34 -8.98 2.89 -8.35
C LYS A 34 -9.28 3.61 -7.04
N GLN A 35 -10.54 3.90 -6.74
CA GLN A 35 -10.94 4.55 -5.49
C GLN A 35 -10.63 3.69 -4.26
N GLN A 36 -10.93 2.39 -4.29
CA GLN A 36 -10.61 1.48 -3.19
C GLN A 36 -9.09 1.37 -2.95
N ALA A 37 -8.31 1.27 -4.02
CA ALA A 37 -6.85 1.27 -3.93
C ALA A 37 -6.36 2.59 -3.30
N PHE A 38 -6.87 3.72 -3.78
CA PHE A 38 -6.50 5.05 -3.29
C PHE A 38 -6.82 5.25 -1.81
N HIS A 39 -8.04 4.90 -1.37
CA HIS A 39 -8.45 5.02 0.03
C HIS A 39 -7.57 4.20 0.97
N ILE A 40 -7.24 2.95 0.60
CA ILE A 40 -6.37 2.10 1.42
C ILE A 40 -4.95 2.67 1.49
N THR A 41 -4.40 3.18 0.38
CA THR A 41 -3.06 3.83 0.43
C THR A 41 -3.07 5.08 1.27
N GLN A 42 -4.14 5.87 1.19
CA GLN A 42 -4.26 7.09 1.95
C GLN A 42 -4.30 6.81 3.46
N ILE A 43 -5.02 5.78 3.89
CA ILE A 43 -5.09 5.36 5.29
C ILE A 43 -3.75 4.78 5.75
N SER A 44 -3.16 3.84 4.99
CA SER A 44 -1.89 3.20 5.36
C SER A 44 -0.72 4.18 5.44
N GLU A 45 -0.58 5.10 4.46
CA GLU A 45 0.43 6.16 4.51
C GLU A 45 0.24 7.09 5.71
N LEU A 46 -1.01 7.51 5.96
CA LEU A 46 -1.31 8.42 7.05
C LEU A 46 -1.02 7.76 8.41
N LEU A 47 -1.38 6.49 8.57
CA LEU A 47 -1.07 5.70 9.76
C LEU A 47 0.45 5.58 9.94
N LEU A 48 1.20 5.23 8.89
CA LEU A 48 2.66 5.13 8.96
C LEU A 48 3.33 6.45 9.33
N ILE A 49 2.87 7.57 8.77
CA ILE A 49 3.39 8.91 9.09
C ILE A 49 3.09 9.26 10.56
N ILE A 50 1.84 9.08 11.01
CA ILE A 50 1.44 9.41 12.38
C ILE A 50 2.20 8.57 13.39
N VAL A 51 2.33 7.25 13.15
CA VAL A 51 3.04 6.37 14.06
C VAL A 51 4.53 6.71 14.10
N ASN A 52 5.19 6.88 12.95
CA ASN A 52 6.63 7.16 12.93
C ASN A 52 6.96 8.53 13.53
N LEU A 53 6.24 9.59 13.15
CA LEU A 53 6.47 10.92 13.69
C LEU A 53 6.04 11.02 15.15
N GLY A 54 4.87 10.49 15.51
CA GLY A 54 4.35 10.52 16.87
C GLY A 54 5.24 9.78 17.86
N CYS A 55 5.59 8.53 17.55
CA CYS A 55 6.51 7.76 18.40
C CYS A 55 7.92 8.35 18.40
N GLY A 56 8.43 8.82 17.25
CA GLY A 56 9.74 9.47 17.18
C GLY A 56 9.84 10.70 18.07
N CYS A 57 8.86 11.60 17.99
CA CYS A 57 8.78 12.79 18.86
C CYS A 57 8.61 12.41 20.34
N PHE A 58 7.76 11.42 20.64
CA PHE A 58 7.53 10.98 22.01
C PHE A 58 8.81 10.41 22.63
N ILE A 59 9.49 9.51 21.93
CA ILE A 59 10.75 8.88 22.38
C ILE A 59 11.84 9.94 22.55
N ALA A 60 11.98 10.87 21.60
CA ALA A 60 12.95 11.96 21.71
C ALA A 60 12.69 12.89 22.93
N SER A 61 11.43 13.04 23.34
CA SER A 61 11.04 13.92 24.45
C SER A 61 11.27 13.29 25.82
N ILE A 62 11.02 11.99 25.96
CA ILE A 62 11.14 11.28 27.24
C ILE A 62 12.55 10.74 27.51
N ASN A 63 13.32 10.47 26.46
CA ASN A 63 14.62 9.86 26.59
C ASN A 63 15.69 10.91 26.90
N LYS A 64 16.51 10.65 27.91
CA LYS A 64 17.62 11.53 28.33
C LYS A 64 18.98 10.85 28.38
N SER A 65 19.05 9.52 28.25
CA SER A 65 20.29 8.79 28.57
C SER A 65 20.66 7.64 27.64
N SER A 66 19.72 7.08 26.87
CA SER A 66 20.04 5.96 25.97
C SER A 66 20.35 6.44 24.56
N ILE A 67 21.56 6.18 24.09
CA ILE A 67 21.98 6.48 22.72
C ILE A 67 21.12 5.74 21.70
N PHE A 68 20.74 4.47 22.00
CA PHE A 68 19.92 3.65 21.12
C PHE A 68 18.49 4.18 20.95
N LEU A 69 17.91 4.76 22.00
CA LEU A 69 16.60 5.39 21.92
C LEU A 69 16.63 6.70 21.11
N TYR A 70 17.74 7.45 21.15
CA TYR A 70 17.92 8.60 20.26
C TYR A 70 18.09 8.18 18.79
N LEU A 71 18.88 7.14 18.54
CA LEU A 71 19.02 6.52 17.20
C LEU A 71 17.66 6.02 16.68
N LEU A 72 16.87 5.36 17.53
CA LEU A 72 15.53 4.92 17.21
C LEU A 72 14.61 6.10 16.88
N ALA A 73 14.59 7.14 17.72
CA ALA A 73 13.79 8.33 17.48
C ALA A 73 14.18 9.02 16.17
N ALA A 74 15.48 9.19 15.91
CA ALA A 74 15.99 9.75 14.67
C ALA A 74 15.57 8.91 13.45
N TRP A 75 15.69 7.59 13.53
CA TRP A 75 15.28 6.67 12.46
C TRP A 75 13.77 6.75 12.17
N MET A 76 12.94 6.77 13.22
CA MET A 76 11.49 6.93 13.09
C MET A 76 11.13 8.28 12.46
N LEU A 77 11.78 9.38 12.87
CA LEU A 77 11.55 10.69 12.26
C LEU A 77 11.96 10.73 10.79
N ILE A 78 13.14 10.19 10.44
CA ILE A 78 13.64 10.14 9.06
C ILE A 78 12.69 9.31 8.18
N SER A 79 12.27 8.13 8.63
CA SER A 79 11.36 7.27 7.88
C SER A 79 9.97 7.91 7.73
N GLY A 80 9.44 8.54 8.78
CA GLY A 80 8.18 9.29 8.70
C GLY A 80 8.26 10.46 7.72
N LEU A 81 9.36 11.22 7.74
CA LEU A 81 9.58 12.33 6.81
C LEU A 81 9.74 11.85 5.37
N TYR A 82 10.45 10.75 5.14
CA TYR A 82 10.59 10.13 3.82
C TYR A 82 9.23 9.73 3.23
N ILE A 83 8.36 9.08 4.02
CA ILE A 83 7.01 8.71 3.59
C ILE A 83 6.14 9.95 3.33
N LEU A 84 6.31 11.01 4.12
CA LEU A 84 5.62 12.28 3.90
C LEU A 84 6.05 12.92 2.57
N ILE A 85 7.35 12.94 2.27
CA ILE A 85 7.87 13.45 0.99
C ILE A 85 7.38 12.59 -0.18
N SER A 86 7.38 11.25 -0.03
CA SER A 86 6.88 10.35 -1.07
C SER A 86 5.38 10.58 -1.34
N ARG A 87 4.59 10.80 -0.28
CA ARG A 87 3.17 11.16 -0.37
C ARG A 87 2.96 12.47 -1.12
N ILE A 88 3.74 13.52 -0.81
CA ILE A 88 3.65 14.81 -1.50
C ILE A 88 4.00 14.66 -2.99
N ARG A 89 5.07 13.91 -3.31
CA ARG A 89 5.47 13.60 -4.69
C ARG A 89 4.36 12.87 -5.44
N ARG A 90 3.71 11.89 -4.82
CA ARG A 90 2.55 11.18 -5.41
C ARG A 90 1.39 12.11 -5.74
N ILE A 91 1.01 12.98 -4.79
CA ILE A 91 -0.10 13.93 -4.97
C ILE A 91 0.20 14.93 -6.10
N HIS A 92 1.46 15.37 -6.26
CA HIS A 92 1.86 16.24 -7.35
C HIS A 92 1.93 15.50 -8.71
N GLY A 93 2.34 14.23 -8.72
CA GLY A 93 2.36 13.38 -9.92
C GLY A 93 0.97 13.09 -10.48
N ASN A 94 -0.07 13.07 -9.62
CA ASN A 94 -1.46 12.85 -10.00
C ASN A 94 -2.03 13.89 -10.99
N LYS A 95 -1.41 15.07 -11.12
CA LYS A 95 -1.89 16.15 -12.00
C LYS A 95 -1.49 15.99 -13.47
N ARG A 96 -0.68 14.97 -13.81
CA ARG A 96 -0.13 14.79 -15.17
C ARG A 96 -0.88 13.77 -16.04
N PHE A 97 -1.90 13.09 -15.52
CA PHE A 97 -2.62 12.08 -16.27
C PHE A 97 -3.78 12.71 -17.04
N ASP A 98 -3.87 12.37 -18.33
CA ASP A 98 -4.97 12.79 -19.19
C ASP A 98 -6.30 12.18 -18.71
N ARG A 99 -7.42 12.90 -18.87
CA ARG A 99 -8.77 12.44 -18.50
C ARG A 99 -9.35 11.42 -19.50
N SER A 100 -8.51 10.58 -20.10
CA SER A 100 -8.91 9.50 -21.01
C SER A 100 -8.97 8.15 -20.29
N ILE A 101 -9.70 7.19 -20.85
CA ILE A 101 -9.80 5.80 -20.34
C ILE A 101 -8.41 5.19 -20.13
N GLN A 102 -7.52 5.41 -21.11
CA GLN A 102 -6.14 4.95 -21.08
C GLN A 102 -5.32 5.68 -20.02
N GLY A 103 -5.49 7.01 -19.88
CA GLY A 103 -4.85 7.79 -18.83
C GLY A 103 -5.29 7.39 -17.41
N ASP A 104 -6.56 7.04 -17.22
CA ASP A 104 -7.10 6.52 -15.95
C ASP A 104 -6.54 5.13 -15.61
N MET A 105 -6.35 4.27 -16.62
CA MET A 105 -5.75 2.94 -16.44
C MET A 105 -4.25 3.05 -16.08
N GLU A 106 -3.49 3.88 -16.80
CA GLU A 106 -2.07 4.15 -16.50
C GLU A 106 -1.90 4.78 -15.11
N HIS A 107 -2.81 5.69 -14.74
CA HIS A 107 -2.87 6.25 -13.41
C HIS A 107 -3.07 5.16 -12.35
N ALA A 108 -4.07 4.29 -12.51
CA ALA A 108 -4.32 3.18 -11.58
C ALA A 108 -3.14 2.22 -11.46
N LEU A 109 -2.46 1.92 -12.58
CA LEU A 109 -1.28 1.05 -12.62
C LEU A 109 -0.07 1.69 -11.88
N SER A 110 0.12 2.99 -12.06
CA SER A 110 1.18 3.74 -11.38
C SER A 110 0.96 3.78 -9.86
N VAL A 111 -0.29 3.95 -9.42
CA VAL A 111 -0.68 3.92 -8.01
C VAL A 111 -0.49 2.53 -7.41
N ALA A 112 -0.92 1.47 -8.12
CA ALA A 112 -0.72 0.09 -7.68
C ALA A 112 0.77 -0.29 -7.56
N THR A 113 1.60 0.20 -8.49
CA THR A 113 3.05 -0.03 -8.43
C THR A 113 3.69 0.69 -7.26
N TYR A 114 3.29 1.95 -7.00
CA TYR A 114 3.74 2.70 -5.84
C TYR A 114 3.32 2.03 -4.52
N GLN A 115 2.10 1.50 -4.41
CA GLN A 115 1.64 0.75 -3.24
C GLN A 115 2.52 -0.46 -2.93
N VAL A 116 2.88 -1.24 -3.96
CA VAL A 116 3.75 -2.41 -3.79
C VAL A 116 5.13 -1.98 -3.28
N HIS A 117 5.67 -0.87 -3.79
CA HIS A 117 6.97 -0.35 -3.37
C HIS A 117 6.96 0.19 -1.93
N ILE A 118 5.94 0.99 -1.56
CA ILE A 118 5.75 1.49 -0.19
C ILE A 118 5.56 0.33 0.79
N SER A 119 4.79 -0.70 0.42
CA SER A 119 4.58 -1.88 1.26
C SER A 119 5.88 -2.65 1.52
N LEU A 120 6.74 -2.76 0.49
CA LEU A 120 8.08 -3.36 0.65
C LEU A 120 8.96 -2.52 1.59
N LEU A 121 8.98 -1.19 1.40
CA LEU A 121 9.72 -0.27 2.26
C LEU A 121 9.24 -0.30 3.71
N GLY A 122 7.92 -0.31 3.93
CA GLY A 122 7.33 -0.44 5.26
C GLY A 122 7.74 -1.73 5.95
N ARG A 123 7.78 -2.83 5.20
CA ARG A 123 8.22 -4.13 5.72
C ARG A 123 9.70 -4.13 6.11
N TRP A 124 10.55 -3.51 5.28
CA TRP A 124 11.97 -3.35 5.59
C TRP A 124 12.21 -2.40 6.76
N ASN A 125 11.33 -1.42 7.00
CA ASN A 125 11.45 -0.46 8.10
C ASN A 125 11.23 -1.10 9.49
N ILE A 126 10.45 -2.17 9.57
CA ILE A 126 10.18 -2.90 10.83
C ILE A 126 11.46 -3.54 11.40
N VAL A 127 12.37 -3.99 10.54
CA VAL A 127 13.61 -4.68 10.93
C VAL A 127 14.56 -3.78 11.74
N PRO A 128 15.03 -2.62 11.24
CA PRO A 128 15.90 -1.73 12.01
C PRO A 128 15.21 -1.20 13.27
N ILE A 129 13.90 -0.92 13.22
CA ILE A 129 13.13 -0.53 14.41
C ILE A 129 13.18 -1.64 15.47
N GLY A 130 12.88 -2.89 15.08
CA GLY A 130 12.89 -4.03 16.00
C GLY A 130 14.27 -4.25 16.64
N ILE A 131 15.33 -4.16 15.83
CA ILE A 131 16.72 -4.29 16.31
C ILE A 131 17.05 -3.19 17.33
N LEU A 132 16.77 -1.92 16.99
CA LEU A 132 17.07 -0.78 17.86
C LEU A 132 16.28 -0.83 19.18
N VAL A 133 15.02 -1.26 19.14
CA VAL A 133 14.22 -1.41 20.36
C VAL A 133 14.77 -2.54 21.23
N LEU A 134 15.18 -3.68 20.65
CA LEU A 134 15.79 -4.76 21.40
C LEU A 134 17.09 -4.30 22.10
N PHE A 135 18.01 -3.66 21.37
CA PHE A 135 19.24 -3.13 21.96
C PHE A 135 18.97 -2.12 23.08
N SER A 136 17.96 -1.26 22.92
CA SER A 136 17.53 -0.32 23.96
C SER A 136 17.04 -1.04 25.24
N LEU A 137 16.28 -2.13 25.11
CA LEU A 137 15.82 -2.90 26.26
C LEU A 137 16.98 -3.57 27.02
N PHE A 138 17.99 -4.06 26.28
CA PHE A 138 19.21 -4.63 26.87
C PHE A 138 20.02 -3.57 27.64
N GLU A 139 20.21 -2.37 27.08
CA GLU A 139 20.97 -1.28 27.74
C GLU A 139 20.28 -0.82 29.04
N ASN A 140 18.95 -0.73 29.04
CA ASN A 140 18.18 -0.19 30.16
C ASN A 140 17.84 -1.22 31.26
N GLY A 141 18.31 -2.46 31.13
CA GLY A 141 18.03 -3.54 32.09
C GLY A 141 16.53 -3.78 32.32
N LYS A 142 15.70 -3.53 31.31
CA LYS A 142 14.24 -3.63 31.44
C LYS A 142 13.82 -5.09 31.64
N PRO A 143 12.71 -5.34 32.35
CA PRO A 143 12.28 -6.70 32.63
C PRO A 143 11.93 -7.45 31.33
N ILE A 144 12.35 -8.72 31.26
CA ILE A 144 12.28 -9.58 30.07
C ILE A 144 10.86 -9.71 29.49
N TRP A 145 9.81 -9.62 30.33
CA TRP A 145 8.42 -9.68 29.86
C TRP A 145 8.08 -8.57 28.86
N ILE A 146 8.69 -7.38 28.98
CA ILE A 146 8.49 -6.27 28.03
C ILE A 146 9.06 -6.65 26.66
N ALA A 147 10.21 -7.32 26.63
CA ALA A 147 10.81 -7.81 25.40
C ALA A 147 9.93 -8.87 24.71
N VAL A 148 9.30 -9.77 25.49
CA VAL A 148 8.37 -10.78 24.98
C VAL A 148 7.12 -10.14 24.37
N VAL A 149 6.50 -9.18 25.06
CA VAL A 149 5.32 -8.45 24.54
C VAL A 149 5.68 -7.69 23.26
N LEU A 150 6.83 -7.02 23.25
CA LEU A 150 7.31 -6.31 22.07
C LEU A 150 7.57 -7.25 20.89
N PHE A 151 8.17 -8.42 21.14
CA PHE A 151 8.44 -9.41 20.11
C PHE A 151 7.15 -9.93 19.47
N ILE A 152 6.12 -10.24 20.29
CA ILE A 152 4.79 -10.63 19.81
C ILE A 152 4.17 -9.50 18.98
N PHE A 153 4.27 -8.26 19.46
CA PHE A 153 3.77 -7.10 18.73
C PHE A 153 4.47 -6.91 17.38
N LEU A 154 5.80 -7.00 17.33
CA LEU A 154 6.58 -6.93 16.08
C LEU A 154 6.22 -8.07 15.12
N ALA A 155 6.00 -9.27 15.62
CA ALA A 155 5.58 -10.41 14.80
C ALA A 155 4.19 -10.18 14.18
N LEU A 156 3.24 -9.68 14.96
CA LEU A 156 1.89 -9.32 14.47
C LEU A 156 1.97 -8.23 13.40
N VAL A 157 2.74 -7.18 13.64
CA VAL A 157 2.93 -6.10 12.66
C VAL A 157 3.58 -6.64 11.38
N HIS A 158 4.62 -7.48 11.49
CA HIS A 158 5.25 -8.09 10.32
C HIS A 158 4.28 -8.96 9.51
N TYR A 159 3.42 -9.73 10.19
CA TYR A 159 2.40 -10.53 9.54
C TYR A 159 1.36 -9.67 8.83
N ALA A 160 0.87 -8.61 9.50
CA ALA A 160 -0.07 -7.66 8.93
C ALA A 160 0.49 -7.00 7.65
N THR A 161 1.76 -6.55 7.68
CA THR A 161 2.41 -5.95 6.50
C THR A 161 2.61 -6.96 5.36
N GLY A 162 2.88 -8.23 5.68
CA GLY A 162 2.99 -9.29 4.67
C GLY A 162 1.66 -9.61 3.98
N TRP A 163 0.56 -9.60 4.75
CA TRP A 163 -0.78 -9.75 4.21
C TRP A 163 -1.16 -8.58 3.30
N GLU A 164 -0.87 -7.35 3.74
CA GLU A 164 -1.06 -6.12 2.96
C GLU A 164 -0.34 -6.18 1.61
N HIS A 165 0.93 -6.59 1.61
CA HIS A 165 1.74 -6.73 0.39
C HIS A 165 1.13 -7.71 -0.62
N THR A 166 0.64 -8.85 -0.12
CA THR A 166 0.05 -9.89 -0.96
C THR A 166 -1.23 -9.37 -1.63
N LEU A 167 -2.04 -8.64 -0.88
CA LEU A 167 -3.27 -8.02 -1.38
C LEU A 167 -2.97 -6.95 -2.44
N TYR A 168 -1.94 -6.13 -2.24
CA TYR A 168 -1.49 -5.16 -3.25
C TYR A 168 -0.97 -5.83 -4.53
N LYS A 169 -0.20 -6.92 -4.40
CA LYS A 169 0.32 -7.67 -5.54
C LYS A 169 -0.81 -8.29 -6.38
N THR A 170 -1.84 -8.84 -5.72
CA THR A 170 -3.01 -9.38 -6.42
C THR A 170 -3.75 -8.28 -7.18
N ARG A 171 -3.98 -7.11 -6.55
CA ARG A 171 -4.65 -5.98 -7.21
C ARG A 171 -3.86 -5.43 -8.40
N LYS A 172 -2.52 -5.38 -8.30
CA LYS A 172 -1.66 -4.99 -9.42
C LYS A 172 -1.85 -5.95 -10.60
N ARG A 173 -1.82 -7.26 -10.33
CA ARG A 173 -2.03 -8.29 -11.38
C ARG A 173 -3.39 -8.18 -12.05
N GLU A 174 -4.45 -7.91 -11.28
CA GLU A 174 -5.80 -7.71 -11.83
C GLU A 174 -5.83 -6.52 -12.81
N LEU A 175 -5.18 -5.41 -12.46
CA LEU A 175 -5.08 -4.23 -13.33
C LEU A 175 -4.23 -4.53 -14.58
N GLU A 176 -3.13 -5.28 -14.45
CA GLU A 176 -2.32 -5.73 -15.59
C GLU A 176 -3.11 -6.63 -16.54
N THR A 177 -3.93 -7.56 -16.01
CA THR A 177 -4.80 -8.39 -16.86
C THR A 177 -5.86 -7.58 -17.59
N LEU A 178 -6.46 -6.58 -16.96
CA LEU A 178 -7.45 -5.70 -17.62
C LEU A 178 -6.80 -4.86 -18.72
N GLN A 179 -5.60 -4.34 -18.49
CA GLN A 179 -4.85 -3.60 -19.52
C GLN A 179 -4.52 -4.49 -20.73
N ASN A 180 -4.08 -5.73 -20.48
CA ASN A 180 -3.77 -6.67 -21.55
C ASN A 180 -5.02 -7.03 -22.36
N GLN A 181 -6.15 -7.25 -21.69
CA GLN A 181 -7.43 -7.53 -22.36
C GLN A 181 -7.89 -6.35 -23.24
N LEU A 182 -7.73 -5.11 -22.78
CA LEU A 182 -8.01 -3.93 -23.59
C LEU A 182 -7.09 -3.87 -24.80
N LYS A 183 -5.78 -4.02 -24.63
CA LYS A 183 -4.81 -4.01 -25.76
C LYS A 183 -5.04 -5.11 -26.79
N THR A 184 -5.51 -6.28 -26.39
CA THR A 184 -5.84 -7.37 -27.32
C THR A 184 -7.19 -7.22 -28.00
N ASN A 185 -8.13 -6.48 -27.39
CA ASN A 185 -9.48 -6.28 -27.91
C ASN A 185 -9.67 -4.94 -28.63
N THR A 186 -8.71 -4.01 -28.54
CA THR A 186 -8.63 -2.88 -29.47
C THR A 186 -8.05 -3.42 -30.77
N PRO A 187 -8.81 -3.45 -31.89
CA PRO A 187 -8.22 -3.72 -33.19
C PRO A 187 -7.08 -2.70 -33.37
N SER A 188 -5.92 -3.20 -33.76
CA SER A 188 -4.88 -2.35 -34.32
C SER A 188 -5.46 -1.71 -35.58
N ASP A 189 -6.07 -0.54 -35.43
CA ASP A 189 -6.39 0.31 -36.56
C ASP A 189 -5.06 0.77 -37.17
N ILE A 190 -4.88 0.27 -38.38
CA ILE A 190 -4.01 0.75 -39.46
C ILE A 190 -4.24 2.24 -39.67
#